data_AF-A0A1J5VUV4-F1
#
_entry.id   AF-A0A1J5VUV4-F1
#
_cell.length_a   1.000
_cell.length_b   1.000
_cell.length_c   1.000
_cell.angle_alpha   90.00
_cell.angle_beta   90.00
_cell.angle_gamma   90.00
#
_symmetry.space_group_name_H-M   'P 1'
#
loop_
_entity.id
_entity.type
_entity.pdbx_description
1 polymer ?
#
loop_
_entity_poly.entity_id
_entity_poly.type
_entity_poly.pdbx_seq_one_letter_code
_entity_poly.pdbx_strand_id
1 'polypeptide(L)'
;MTTSRQRASGQLAPRGAKKTARGTVKTETKSARSAFHQTSNRDYVKKMTIEVDRDLHTELKMIAAREGVTIREIVESYLEQYVKNHR
;
A
#
# COMPACT_ATOMS: atom_id res chain seq x y z
N MET A 1 -23.71 34.78 -39.96
CA MET A 1 -23.50 33.58 -39.12
C MET A 1 -23.46 34.06 -37.66
N THR A 2 -24.55 34.08 -36.89
CA THR A 2 -25.03 32.97 -36.00
C THR A 2 -23.90 32.41 -35.13
N THR A 3 -23.91 32.35 -33.80
CA THR A 3 -24.96 32.40 -32.76
C THR A 3 -24.29 32.45 -31.37
N SER A 4 -25.04 32.93 -30.39
CA SER A 4 -24.85 32.94 -28.94
C SER A 4 -24.41 31.61 -28.30
N ARG A 5 -23.66 31.68 -27.18
CA ARG A 5 -24.00 30.94 -25.94
C ARG A 5 -23.30 31.48 -24.69
N GLN A 6 -24.04 32.32 -23.99
CA GLN A 6 -24.03 32.51 -22.54
C GLN A 6 -24.02 31.16 -21.80
N ARG A 7 -23.21 30.99 -20.75
CA ARG A 7 -23.62 30.44 -19.43
C ARG A 7 -22.60 30.79 -18.34
N ALA A 8 -23.03 31.63 -17.41
CA ALA A 8 -22.50 31.68 -16.05
C ALA A 8 -22.88 30.38 -15.32
N SER A 9 -21.95 29.80 -14.57
CA SER A 9 -22.28 28.84 -13.51
C SER A 9 -21.46 29.22 -12.28
N GLY A 10 -22.16 29.72 -11.28
CA GLY A 10 -21.58 30.34 -10.10
C GLY A 10 -20.67 29.41 -9.32
N GLN A 11 -19.47 29.90 -9.03
CA GLN A 11 -18.75 29.48 -7.83
C GLN A 11 -19.40 30.19 -6.63
N LEU A 12 -20.51 29.62 -6.18
CA LEU A 12 -21.05 29.87 -4.84
C LEU A 12 -20.01 29.36 -3.83
N ALA A 13 -19.17 30.26 -3.34
CA ALA A 13 -18.38 30.01 -2.14
C ALA A 13 -19.34 29.70 -0.98
N PRO A 14 -19.17 28.60 -0.24
CA PRO A 14 -20.01 28.34 0.93
C PRO A 14 -19.68 29.36 2.02
N ARG A 15 -20.52 30.40 2.13
CA ARG A 15 -20.63 31.26 3.32
C ARG A 15 -21.33 30.46 4.41
N GLY A 16 -20.56 30.01 5.40
CA GLY A 16 -21.08 29.28 6.56
C GLY A 16 -20.11 29.32 7.73
N ALA A 17 -19.86 30.52 8.28
CA ALA A 17 -19.22 30.65 9.58
C ALA A 17 -20.21 30.18 10.67
N LYS A 18 -20.10 28.91 11.08
CA LYS A 18 -20.65 28.46 12.37
C LYS A 18 -19.49 28.25 13.33
N LYS A 19 -19.38 29.13 14.33
CA LYS A 19 -18.55 28.94 15.52
C LYS A 19 -19.13 27.76 16.31
N THR A 20 -18.59 26.56 16.11
CA THR A 20 -18.77 25.46 17.05
C THR A 20 -17.65 25.54 18.08
N ALA A 21 -18.03 25.73 19.34
CA ALA A 21 -17.13 25.60 20.48
C ALA A 21 -16.52 24.19 20.42
N ARG A 22 -15.26 24.12 19.98
CA ARG A 22 -14.56 22.84 19.83
C ARG A 22 -14.04 22.46 21.21
N GLY A 23 -14.87 21.72 21.94
CA GLY A 23 -14.42 20.95 23.09
C GLY A 23 -13.14 20.21 22.69
N THR A 24 -12.15 20.27 23.58
CA THR A 24 -10.88 19.56 23.45
C THR A 24 -11.17 18.06 23.47
N VAL A 25 -11.50 17.51 22.30
CA VAL A 25 -11.44 16.07 22.06
C VAL A 25 -9.97 15.71 22.27
N LYS A 26 -9.69 15.08 23.42
CA LYS A 26 -8.41 14.41 23.68
C LYS A 26 -8.21 13.44 22.53
N THR A 27 -7.49 13.90 21.52
CA THR A 27 -7.11 13.07 20.39
C THR A 27 -6.05 12.17 20.98
N GLU A 28 -6.45 10.94 21.36
CA GLU A 28 -5.49 9.89 21.64
C GLU A 28 -4.50 9.92 20.48
N THR A 29 -3.27 10.32 20.77
CA THR A 29 -2.18 10.29 19.81
C THR A 29 -1.86 8.82 19.57
N LYS A 30 -2.71 8.14 18.79
CA LYS A 30 -2.36 6.89 18.13
C LYS A 30 -1.16 7.25 17.28
N SER A 31 0.01 6.93 17.81
CA SER A 31 1.29 7.14 17.14
C SER A 31 1.16 6.62 15.72
N ALA A 32 1.63 7.39 14.73
CA ALA A 32 1.67 6.94 13.34
C ALA A 32 2.31 5.54 13.20
N ARG A 33 3.20 5.19 14.14
CA ARG A 33 3.82 3.86 14.27
C ARG A 33 2.80 2.73 14.47
N SER A 34 1.67 2.98 15.15
CA SER A 34 0.63 1.97 15.35
C SER A 34 -0.15 1.65 14.08
N ALA A 35 -0.22 2.58 13.13
CA ALA A 35 -0.90 2.36 11.84
C ALA A 35 -0.10 1.44 10.89
N PHE A 36 1.21 1.25 11.16
CA PHE A 36 2.05 0.32 10.40
C PHE A 36 2.07 -1.10 10.96
N HIS A 37 1.45 -1.34 12.12
CA HIS A 37 1.26 -2.69 12.64
C HIS A 37 0.08 -3.34 11.92
N GLN A 38 0.37 -3.91 10.75
CA GLN A 38 -0.56 -4.76 10.04
C GLN A 38 -0.83 -6.01 10.90
N THR A 39 -2.04 -6.14 11.45
CA THR A 39 -2.46 -7.35 12.16
C THR A 39 -2.36 -8.53 11.18
N SER A 40 -1.54 -9.52 11.53
CA SER A 40 -1.30 -10.69 10.70
C SER A 40 -2.54 -11.59 10.70
N ASN A 41 -3.56 -11.24 9.92
CA ASN A 41 -4.79 -12.03 9.70
C ASN A 41 -4.55 -13.32 8.87
N ARG A 42 -3.34 -13.86 8.85
CA ARG A 42 -3.00 -15.13 8.19
C ARG A 42 -2.23 -15.99 9.17
N ASP A 43 -2.95 -16.82 9.92
CA ASP A 43 -2.39 -17.65 11.00
C ASP A 43 -1.30 -18.62 10.53
N TYR A 44 -1.21 -18.87 9.22
CA TYR A 44 -0.24 -19.80 8.61
C TYR A 44 0.92 -19.12 7.86
N VAL A 45 1.04 -17.79 7.87
CA VAL A 45 2.09 -17.07 7.11
C VAL A 45 2.92 -16.18 8.03
N LYS A 46 4.24 -16.40 8.05
CA LYS A 46 5.19 -15.55 8.78
C LYS A 46 5.93 -14.62 7.81
N LYS A 47 6.03 -13.34 8.15
CA LYS A 47 6.89 -12.38 7.43
C LYS A 47 8.36 -12.63 7.79
N MET A 48 9.21 -12.68 6.79
CA MET A 48 10.65 -12.82 6.92
C MET A 48 11.32 -11.77 6.04
N THR A 49 12.33 -11.09 6.57
CA THR A 49 13.20 -10.19 5.82
C THR A 49 14.58 -10.84 5.74
N ILE A 50 15.12 -10.98 4.54
CA ILE A 50 16.44 -11.57 4.28
C ILE A 50 17.30 -10.58 3.51
N GLU A 51 18.60 -10.68 3.71
CA GLU A 51 19.58 -9.98 2.90
C GLU A 51 20.05 -10.90 1.78
N VAL A 52 20.15 -10.36 0.57
CA VAL A 52 20.61 -11.06 -0.63
C VAL A 52 21.50 -10.12 -1.44
N ASP A 53 22.37 -10.69 -2.26
CA ASP A 53 23.24 -9.92 -3.14
C ASP A 53 22.43 -8.99 -4.06
N ARG A 54 22.97 -7.78 -4.28
CA ARG A 54 22.30 -6.74 -5.07
C ARG A 54 22.05 -7.19 -6.51
N ASP A 55 23.00 -7.87 -7.11
CA ASP A 55 22.90 -8.34 -8.49
C ASP A 55 21.90 -9.47 -8.60
N LEU A 56 21.91 -10.40 -7.63
CA LEU A 56 20.89 -11.45 -7.53
C LEU A 56 19.47 -10.86 -7.40
N HIS A 57 19.29 -9.85 -6.56
CA HIS A 57 18.00 -9.16 -6.45
C HIS A 57 17.58 -8.45 -7.76
N THR A 58 18.54 -7.96 -8.55
CA THR A 58 18.27 -7.35 -9.85
C THR A 58 17.84 -8.39 -10.88
N GLU A 59 18.51 -9.54 -10.93
CA GLU A 59 18.12 -10.67 -11.78
C GLU A 59 16.75 -11.23 -11.39
N LEU A 60 16.47 -11.40 -10.09
CA LEU A 60 15.16 -11.85 -9.60
C LEU A 60 14.04 -10.91 -10.05
N LYS A 61 14.27 -9.58 -10.08
CA LYS A 61 13.29 -8.63 -10.62
C LYS A 61 13.04 -8.84 -12.11
N MET A 62 14.09 -9.09 -12.89
CA MET A 62 13.94 -9.33 -14.33
C MET A 62 13.19 -10.62 -14.60
N ILE A 63 13.51 -11.71 -13.89
CA ILE A 63 12.83 -13.00 -14.02
C ILE A 63 11.35 -12.87 -13.65
N ALA A 64 11.06 -12.27 -12.49
CA ALA A 64 9.70 -12.01 -12.04
C ALA A 64 8.87 -11.24 -13.10
N ALA A 65 9.45 -10.20 -13.69
CA ALA A 65 8.77 -9.42 -14.74
C ALA A 65 8.54 -10.22 -16.03
N ARG A 66 9.47 -11.10 -16.43
CA ARG A 66 9.35 -11.93 -17.64
C ARG A 66 8.31 -13.03 -17.45
N GLU A 67 8.26 -13.65 -16.28
CA GLU A 67 7.38 -14.79 -15.98
C GLU A 67 6.00 -14.37 -15.47
N GLY A 68 5.80 -13.08 -15.15
CA GLY A 68 4.52 -12.58 -14.62
C GLY A 68 4.24 -13.02 -13.19
N VAL A 69 5.29 -13.34 -12.43
CA VAL A 69 5.22 -13.78 -11.03
C VAL A 69 5.90 -12.77 -10.12
N THR A 70 5.70 -12.91 -8.82
CA THR A 70 6.38 -12.09 -7.81
C THR A 70 7.64 -12.76 -7.29
N ILE A 71 8.64 -11.97 -6.86
CA ILE A 71 9.84 -12.50 -6.20
C ILE A 71 9.47 -13.37 -4.99
N ARG A 72 8.38 -13.03 -4.29
CA ARG A 72 7.86 -13.83 -3.18
C ARG A 72 7.52 -15.25 -3.62
N GLU A 73 6.77 -15.42 -4.71
CA GLU A 73 6.37 -16.73 -5.22
C GLU A 73 7.58 -17.54 -5.70
N ILE A 74 8.54 -16.87 -6.35
CA ILE A 74 9.82 -17.50 -6.74
C ILE A 74 10.51 -18.07 -5.49
N VAL A 75 10.75 -17.24 -4.48
CA VAL A 75 11.43 -17.66 -3.24
C VAL A 75 10.64 -18.76 -2.51
N GLU A 76 9.32 -18.64 -2.43
CA GLU A 76 8.43 -19.62 -1.80
C GLU A 76 8.56 -21.00 -2.48
N SER A 77 8.53 -21.05 -3.81
CA SER A 77 8.69 -22.31 -4.56
C SER A 77 10.04 -22.98 -4.35
N TYR A 78 11.14 -22.21 -4.36
CA TYR A 78 12.48 -22.75 -4.11
C TYR A 78 12.62 -23.27 -2.67
N LEU A 79 12.08 -22.55 -1.68
CA LEU A 79 12.11 -23.00 -0.28
C LEU A 79 11.27 -24.27 -0.08
N GLU A 80 10.09 -24.35 -0.69
CA GLU A 80 9.28 -25.57 -0.64
C GLU A 80 10.01 -26.76 -1.26
N GLN A 81 10.63 -26.58 -2.42
CA GLN A 81 11.37 -27.63 -3.11
C GLN A 81 12.58 -28.07 -2.27
N TYR A 82 13.30 -27.12 -1.68
CA TYR A 82 14.43 -27.42 -0.80
C TYR A 82 13.99 -28.27 0.40
N VAL A 83 12.89 -27.91 1.07
CA VAL A 83 12.35 -28.68 2.20
C VAL A 83 11.88 -30.07 1.75
N LYS A 84 11.17 -30.18 0.62
CA LYS A 84 10.72 -31.47 0.07
C LYS A 84 11.87 -32.42 -0.23
N ASN A 85 13.00 -31.90 -0.71
CA ASN A 85 14.18 -32.70 -1.06
C ASN A 85 15.00 -33.15 0.16
N HIS A 86 14.78 -32.54 1.32
CA HIS A 86 15.54 -32.82 2.56
C HIS A 86 14.65 -33.40 3.67
N ARG A 87 13.47 -33.92 3.30
CA ARG A 87 12.53 -34.60 4.19
C ARG A 87 12.45 -36.07 3.84
#